data_AF-A0A2E7HFK7-F1
#
_entry.id   AF-A0A2E7HFK7-F1
#
_cell.length_a   1.000
_cell.length_b   1.000
_cell.length_c   1.000
_cell.angle_alpha   90.00
_cell.angle_beta   90.00
_cell.angle_gamma   90.00
#
_symmetry.space_group_name_H-M   'P 1'
#
loop_
_entity.id
_entity.type
_entity.pdbx_description
1 polymer ?
#
loop_
_entity_poly.entity_id
_entity_poly.type
_entity_poly.pdbx_seq_one_letter_code
_entity_poly.pdbx_strand_id
1 'polypeptide(L)'
;MSRKTLSNILALAGLTVALAISFGEEAISGETMRVTITDVRNSDGVVHVLIYDSARAFEAYSMTDLATYTTVPASAGTMELDFDGLVPGTYPLFVHHDENANDIFEMSGEVPLEGYAYSRTMGVESYPSFSEAAVEFDAGAMVSPMTMIYYN
;
A
#
# COMPACT_ATOMS: atom_id res chain seq x y z
N MET A 1 -9.70 -27.13 80.05
CA MET A 1 -8.98 -27.73 78.90
C MET A 1 -9.95 -27.75 77.71
N SER A 2 -9.57 -27.09 76.60
CA SER A 2 -10.19 -26.98 75.25
C SER A 2 -11.62 -27.51 75.02
N ARG A 3 -12.60 -26.68 74.66
CA ARG A 3 -12.88 -26.13 73.30
C ARG A 3 -12.88 -27.20 72.20
N LYS A 4 -14.00 -27.34 71.46
CA LYS A 4 -14.14 -26.91 70.05
C LYS A 4 -15.53 -27.25 69.50
N THR A 5 -15.84 -26.57 68.41
CA THR A 5 -17.13 -25.99 68.03
C THR A 5 -17.35 -26.25 66.53
N LEU A 6 -18.56 -25.91 66.04
CA LEU A 6 -18.93 -25.52 64.65
C LEU A 6 -19.27 -26.66 63.69
N SER A 7 -20.08 -26.50 62.64
CA SER A 7 -21.16 -25.59 62.21
C SER A 7 -21.39 -26.00 60.75
N ASN A 8 -22.59 -26.41 60.33
CA ASN A 8 -22.85 -26.81 58.95
C ASN A 8 -23.15 -25.58 58.08
N ILE A 9 -22.32 -25.34 57.05
CA ILE A 9 -22.59 -24.35 55.99
C ILE A 9 -23.05 -25.13 54.75
N LEU A 10 -24.28 -24.84 54.30
CA LEU A 10 -24.83 -25.29 53.02
C LEU A 10 -24.15 -24.50 51.88
N ALA A 11 -23.51 -25.19 50.95
CA ALA A 11 -22.98 -24.60 49.72
C ALA A 11 -24.06 -24.61 48.63
N LEU A 12 -24.36 -23.44 48.06
CA LEU A 12 -25.27 -23.27 46.93
C LEU A 12 -24.44 -23.18 45.64
N ALA A 13 -24.60 -24.14 44.74
CA ALA A 13 -23.89 -24.17 43.45
C ALA A 13 -24.63 -23.29 42.43
N GLY A 14 -24.02 -22.18 42.02
CA GLY A 14 -24.49 -21.36 40.90
C GLY A 14 -23.91 -21.89 39.58
N LEU A 15 -24.78 -22.27 38.64
CA LEU A 15 -24.40 -22.69 37.29
C LEU A 15 -24.28 -21.46 36.39
N THR A 16 -23.08 -21.07 36.01
CA THR A 16 -22.84 -20.03 35.00
C THR A 16 -22.82 -20.65 33.61
N VAL A 17 -23.77 -20.27 32.75
CA VAL A 17 -23.73 -20.58 31.31
C VAL A 17 -22.94 -19.47 30.64
N ALA A 18 -21.70 -19.76 30.21
CA ALA A 18 -20.92 -18.87 29.38
C ALA A 18 -21.37 -19.03 27.92
N LEU A 19 -22.04 -18.01 27.37
CA LEU A 19 -22.36 -17.94 25.95
C LEU A 19 -21.12 -17.48 25.19
N ALA A 20 -20.44 -18.39 24.51
CA ALA A 20 -19.33 -18.05 23.64
C ALA A 20 -19.88 -17.40 22.36
N ILE A 21 -19.65 -16.11 22.18
CA ILE A 21 -19.89 -15.41 20.92
C ILE A 21 -18.64 -15.62 20.07
N SER A 22 -18.71 -16.51 19.08
CA SER A 22 -17.67 -16.66 18.06
C SER A 22 -17.79 -15.50 17.08
N PHE A 23 -16.88 -14.53 17.17
CA PHE A 23 -16.67 -13.58 16.08
C PHE A 23 -16.00 -14.33 14.94
N GLY A 24 -16.70 -14.49 13.82
CA GLY A 24 -16.09 -14.94 12.58
C GLY A 24 -15.23 -13.81 12.05
N GLU A 25 -13.91 -14.00 12.07
CA GLU A 25 -12.98 -13.13 11.37
C GLU A 25 -13.10 -13.48 9.89
N GLU A 26 -13.93 -12.74 9.15
CA GLU A 26 -13.97 -12.90 7.70
C GLU A 26 -12.60 -12.48 7.17
N ALA A 27 -11.82 -13.47 6.72
CA ALA A 27 -10.55 -13.21 6.07
C ALA A 27 -10.84 -12.43 4.79
N ILE A 28 -10.54 -11.13 4.80
CA ILE A 28 -10.51 -10.34 3.57
C ILE A 28 -9.42 -10.97 2.70
N SER A 29 -9.83 -11.64 1.63
CA SER A 29 -8.87 -12.20 0.66
C SER A 29 -8.17 -11.03 0.00
N GLY A 30 -6.84 -11.06 0.01
CA GLY A 30 -6.06 -10.15 -0.80
C GLY A 30 -6.27 -10.47 -2.28
N GLU A 31 -6.32 -9.43 -3.09
CA GLU A 31 -6.57 -9.43 -4.53
C GLU A 31 -5.32 -8.98 -5.29
N THR A 32 -5.31 -9.21 -6.60
CA THR A 32 -4.21 -8.78 -7.48
C THR A 32 -4.55 -7.46 -8.13
N MET A 33 -3.74 -6.42 -7.86
CA MET A 33 -3.77 -5.16 -8.58
C MET A 33 -2.82 -5.23 -9.78
N ARG A 34 -3.37 -5.08 -10.99
CA ARG A 34 -2.57 -4.91 -12.19
C ARG A 34 -2.28 -3.44 -12.45
N VAL A 35 -1.00 -3.13 -12.54
CA VAL A 35 -0.44 -1.81 -12.83
C VAL A 35 0.12 -1.80 -14.24
N THR A 36 -0.30 -0.82 -15.04
CA THR A 36 0.27 -0.55 -16.37
C THR A 36 1.03 0.76 -16.33
N ILE A 37 2.28 0.74 -16.76
CA ILE A 37 3.15 1.91 -16.88
C ILE A 37 3.44 2.14 -18.36
N THR A 38 3.25 3.35 -18.85
CA THR A 38 3.47 3.70 -20.26
C THR A 38 4.54 4.79 -20.40
N ASP A 39 5.06 4.92 -21.63
CA ASP A 39 6.09 5.90 -22.00
C ASP A 39 7.40 5.76 -21.22
N VAL A 40 7.77 4.55 -20.79
CA VAL A 40 9.12 4.29 -20.25
C VAL A 40 10.14 4.57 -21.34
N ARG A 41 11.02 5.56 -21.15
CA ARG A 41 11.77 6.17 -22.28
C ARG A 41 12.88 5.28 -22.85
N ASN A 42 13.48 4.45 -22.03
CA ASN A 42 14.51 3.48 -22.40
C ASN A 42 14.46 2.28 -21.43
N SER A 43 15.44 1.38 -21.53
CA SER A 43 15.55 0.19 -20.68
C SER A 43 16.76 0.28 -19.73
N ASP A 44 17.26 1.48 -19.46
CA ASP A 44 18.40 1.69 -18.57
C ASP A 44 17.91 1.61 -17.11
N GLY A 45 18.72 1.03 -16.23
CA GLY A 45 18.41 0.97 -14.80
C GLY A 45 17.13 0.19 -14.44
N VAL A 46 16.34 0.74 -13.53
CA VAL A 46 15.20 0.07 -12.89
C VAL A 46 13.98 0.98 -12.77
N VAL A 47 12.80 0.37 -12.64
CA VAL A 47 11.56 1.05 -12.29
C VAL A 47 11.16 0.63 -10.88
N HIS A 48 11.04 1.62 -10.00
CA HIS A 48 10.42 1.49 -8.69
C HIS A 48 8.94 1.80 -8.80
N VAL A 49 8.10 0.96 -8.21
CA VAL A 49 6.66 1.21 -8.07
C VAL A 49 6.30 1.09 -6.61
N LEU A 50 5.75 2.18 -6.06
CA LEU A 50 5.48 2.36 -4.66
C LEU A 50 3.98 2.56 -4.48
N ILE A 51 3.37 1.74 -3.62
CA ILE A 51 1.94 1.78 -3.33
C ILE A 51 1.75 2.15 -1.87
N TYR A 52 0.94 3.19 -1.62
CA TYR A 52 0.66 3.69 -0.28
C TYR A 52 -0.80 3.48 0.07
N ASP A 53 -1.12 3.35 1.35
CA ASP A 53 -2.49 3.22 1.89
C ASP A 53 -2.85 4.33 2.88
N SER A 54 -1.96 5.32 3.06
CA SER A 54 -2.19 6.44 3.97
C SER A 54 -1.65 7.75 3.43
N ALA A 55 -2.39 8.84 3.70
CA ALA A 55 -2.01 10.19 3.29
C ALA A 55 -0.67 10.62 3.88
N ARG A 56 -0.45 10.33 5.17
CA ARG A 56 0.81 10.65 5.86
C ARG A 56 2.01 10.03 5.14
N ALA A 57 1.92 8.76 4.76
CA ALA A 57 3.04 8.06 4.12
C ALA A 57 3.28 8.57 2.69
N PHE A 58 2.21 8.77 1.92
CA PHE A 58 2.29 9.26 0.55
C PHE A 58 2.88 10.67 0.47
N GLU A 59 2.34 11.61 1.24
CA GLU A 59 2.77 13.02 1.23
C GLU A 59 4.20 13.19 1.78
N ALA A 60 4.67 12.27 2.63
CA ALA A 60 6.03 12.25 3.13
C ALA A 60 7.00 11.44 2.24
N TYR A 61 6.52 10.80 1.17
CA TYR A 61 7.28 9.82 0.39
C TYR A 61 7.99 8.79 1.28
N SER A 62 7.29 8.27 2.30
CA SER A 62 7.86 7.35 3.27
C SER A 62 8.16 5.99 2.65
N MET A 63 9.42 5.55 2.71
CA MET A 63 9.84 4.20 2.26
C MET A 63 9.55 3.11 3.29
N THR A 64 9.22 3.46 4.52
CA THR A 64 8.97 2.49 5.60
C THR A 64 7.49 2.22 5.84
N ASP A 65 6.62 3.09 5.32
CA ASP A 65 5.18 3.06 5.55
C ASP A 65 4.42 2.84 4.22
N LEU A 66 4.90 1.88 3.42
CA LEU A 66 4.29 1.48 2.15
C LEU A 66 3.29 0.34 2.38
N ALA A 67 2.21 0.33 1.61
CA ALA A 67 1.34 -0.84 1.52
C ALA A 67 2.09 -2.00 0.85
N THR A 68 2.78 -1.70 -0.25
CA THR A 68 3.72 -2.61 -0.94
C THR A 68 4.58 -1.83 -1.91
N TYR A 69 5.68 -2.44 -2.38
CA TYR A 69 6.51 -1.89 -3.44
C TYR A 69 7.20 -2.99 -4.23
N THR A 70 7.68 -2.64 -5.41
CA THR A 70 8.57 -3.51 -6.19
C THR A 70 9.59 -2.68 -6.96
N THR A 71 10.70 -3.33 -7.30
CA THR A 71 11.73 -2.81 -8.19
C THR A 71 11.93 -3.84 -9.29
N VAL A 72 11.82 -3.43 -10.55
CA VAL A 72 12.03 -4.31 -11.71
C VAL A 72 12.99 -3.66 -12.70
N PRO A 73 13.71 -4.44 -13.53
CA PRO A 73 14.47 -3.88 -14.63
C PRO A 73 13.57 -3.05 -15.55
N ALA A 74 14.05 -1.87 -15.97
CA ALA A 74 13.31 -1.02 -16.87
C ALA A 74 13.16 -1.68 -18.25
N SER A 75 12.00 -1.47 -18.88
CA SER A 75 11.76 -1.86 -20.26
C SER A 75 11.07 -0.74 -21.00
N ALA A 76 11.70 -0.26 -22.06
CA ALA A 76 11.17 0.83 -22.88
C ALA A 76 9.74 0.53 -23.39
N GLY A 77 8.91 1.58 -23.46
CA GLY A 77 7.53 1.51 -23.89
C GLY A 77 6.56 1.24 -22.74
N THR A 78 5.91 0.07 -22.76
CA THR A 78 4.86 -0.29 -21.80
C THR A 78 5.31 -1.45 -20.92
N MET A 79 5.07 -1.32 -19.62
CA MET A 79 5.32 -2.34 -18.62
C MET A 79 4.01 -2.69 -17.90
N GLU A 80 3.81 -3.97 -17.61
CA GLU A 80 2.70 -4.46 -16.79
C GLU A 80 3.26 -5.19 -15.58
N LEU A 81 2.75 -4.85 -14.39
CA LEU A 81 3.14 -5.46 -13.12
C LEU A 81 1.91 -5.87 -12.33
N ASP A 82 1.98 -7.02 -11.68
CA ASP A 82 0.93 -7.52 -10.79
C ASP A 82 1.38 -7.40 -9.32
N PHE A 83 0.51 -6.87 -8.46
CA PHE A 83 0.70 -6.75 -7.01
C PHE A 83 -0.35 -7.58 -6.30
N ASP A 84 0.07 -8.72 -5.73
CA ASP A 84 -0.82 -9.63 -5.02
C ASP A 84 -1.02 -9.23 -3.56
N GLY A 85 -2.13 -9.65 -2.98
CA GLY A 85 -2.37 -9.56 -1.54
C GLY A 85 -2.92 -8.21 -1.09
N LEU A 86 -3.33 -7.34 -2.00
CA LEU A 86 -3.93 -6.05 -1.67
C LEU A 86 -5.41 -6.22 -1.34
N VAL A 87 -5.85 -5.66 -0.22
CA VAL A 87 -7.27 -5.61 0.11
C VAL A 87 -7.96 -4.51 -0.71
N PRO A 88 -9.26 -4.61 -1.00
CA PRO A 88 -9.99 -3.50 -1.60
C PRO A 88 -9.84 -2.22 -0.77
N GLY A 89 -9.57 -1.10 -1.44
CA GLY A 89 -9.24 0.16 -0.77
C GLY A 89 -8.72 1.25 -1.70
N THR A 90 -8.27 2.35 -1.11
CA THR A 90 -7.80 3.54 -1.82
C THR A 90 -6.29 3.61 -1.78
N TYR A 91 -5.65 3.63 -2.94
CA TYR A 91 -4.20 3.58 -3.07
C TYR A 91 -3.69 4.67 -4.02
N PRO A 92 -2.90 5.65 -3.57
CA PRO A 92 -2.04 6.40 -4.47
C PRO A 92 -0.75 5.63 -4.74
N LEU A 93 -0.29 5.71 -5.98
CA LEU A 93 0.94 5.10 -6.44
C LEU A 93 1.91 6.19 -6.90
N PHE A 94 3.19 5.92 -6.67
CA PHE A 94 4.30 6.67 -7.24
C PHE A 94 5.21 5.71 -7.99
N VAL A 95 5.61 6.10 -9.19
CA VAL A 95 6.55 5.36 -10.04
C VAL A 95 7.78 6.24 -10.26
N HIS A 96 8.96 5.66 -10.14
CA HIS A 96 10.24 6.29 -10.47
C HIS A 96 11.02 5.36 -11.41
N HIS A 97 11.43 5.89 -12.56
CA HIS A 97 12.39 5.24 -13.44
C HIS A 97 13.77 5.77 -13.07
N ASP A 98 14.52 4.98 -12.32
CA ASP A 98 15.89 5.24 -11.92
C ASP A 98 16.83 4.66 -12.99
N GLU A 99 17.24 5.51 -13.93
CA GLU A 99 18.02 5.10 -15.09
C GLU A 99 19.48 4.82 -14.73
N ASN A 100 19.97 5.46 -13.66
CA ASN A 100 21.34 5.33 -13.21
C ASN A 100 21.52 4.34 -12.05
N ALA A 101 20.42 3.77 -11.54
CA ALA A 101 20.36 2.72 -10.53
C ALA A 101 21.05 3.10 -9.20
N ASN A 102 20.82 4.33 -8.72
CA ASN A 102 21.36 4.82 -7.46
C ASN A 102 20.34 4.85 -6.29
N ASP A 103 19.10 4.42 -6.54
CA ASP A 103 17.95 4.42 -5.64
C ASP A 103 17.56 5.82 -5.11
N ILE A 104 17.93 6.89 -5.83
CA ILE A 104 17.71 8.28 -5.44
C ILE A 104 16.84 8.96 -6.49
N PHE A 105 15.70 9.49 -6.06
CA PHE A 105 14.91 10.39 -6.89
C PHE A 105 15.58 11.77 -6.97
N GLU A 106 16.48 11.94 -7.95
CA GLU A 106 17.30 13.14 -8.08
C GLU A 106 16.53 14.33 -8.64
N MET A 107 16.77 15.50 -8.05
CA MET A 107 16.15 16.77 -8.43
C MET A 107 17.22 17.80 -8.78
N SER A 108 17.00 18.56 -9.86
CA SER A 108 17.74 19.77 -10.19
C SER A 108 16.84 20.98 -9.99
N GLY A 109 16.96 21.61 -8.82
CA GLY A 109 15.99 22.61 -8.38
C GLY A 109 14.63 21.96 -8.11
N GLU A 110 13.60 22.39 -8.82
CA GLU A 110 12.23 21.87 -8.70
C GLU A 110 11.90 20.81 -9.77
N VAL A 111 12.89 20.41 -10.59
CA VAL A 111 12.69 19.53 -11.74
C VAL A 111 13.34 18.16 -11.49
N PRO A 112 12.58 17.05 -11.58
CA PRO A 112 13.14 15.69 -11.57
C PRO A 112 14.13 15.48 -12.72
N LEU A 113 15.26 14.82 -12.41
CA LEU A 113 16.26 14.47 -13.42
C LEU A 113 15.90 13.20 -14.20
N GLU A 114 15.09 12.34 -13.61
CA GLU A 114 14.67 11.07 -14.18
C GLU A 114 13.14 10.95 -14.27
N GLY A 115 12.66 9.81 -14.76
CA GLY A 115 11.24 9.60 -15.04
C GLY A 115 10.42 9.37 -13.78
N TYR A 116 9.19 9.88 -13.77
CA TYR A 116 8.24 9.55 -12.70
C TYR A 116 6.80 9.52 -13.20
N ALA A 117 5.92 8.89 -12.42
CA ALA A 117 4.47 8.93 -12.64
C ALA A 117 3.70 8.82 -11.31
N TYR A 118 2.44 9.23 -11.35
CA TYR A 118 1.45 8.97 -10.29
C TYR A 118 0.26 8.19 -10.87
N SER A 119 -0.49 7.49 -10.02
CA SER A 119 -1.66 6.68 -10.43
C SER A 119 -2.81 7.45 -11.08
N ARG A 120 -2.84 8.77 -10.94
CA ARG A 120 -3.76 9.63 -11.68
C ARG A 120 -2.99 10.69 -12.44
N THR A 121 -3.28 10.80 -13.74
CA THR A 121 -2.79 11.89 -14.57
C THR A 121 -3.38 13.20 -14.08
N MET A 122 -2.54 14.04 -13.53
CA MET A 122 -2.88 15.40 -13.16
C MET A 122 -2.00 16.37 -13.94
N GLY A 123 -2.37 17.64 -13.96
CA GLY A 123 -1.50 18.69 -14.49
C GLY A 123 -0.12 18.65 -13.82
N VAL A 124 0.81 19.45 -14.33
CA VAL A 124 2.19 19.58 -13.81
C VAL A 124 2.22 20.28 -12.44
N GLU A 125 1.41 19.82 -11.51
CA GLU A 125 1.42 20.23 -10.11
C GLU A 125 2.57 19.48 -9.43
N SER A 126 3.51 20.20 -8.84
CA SER A 126 4.56 19.57 -8.02
C SER A 126 3.91 18.97 -6.79
N TYR A 127 3.91 17.63 -6.73
CA TYR A 127 3.47 16.77 -5.62
C TYR A 127 1.96 16.79 -5.36
N PRO A 128 1.20 15.81 -5.89
CA PRO A 128 -0.23 15.69 -5.60
C PRO A 128 -0.48 15.34 -4.12
N SER A 129 -1.63 15.73 -3.59
CA SER A 129 -2.13 15.18 -2.33
C SER A 129 -2.53 13.71 -2.48
N PHE A 130 -2.75 13.02 -1.35
CA PHE A 130 -3.23 11.63 -1.35
C PHE A 130 -4.49 11.45 -2.20
N SER A 131 -5.51 12.29 -2.00
CA SER A 131 -6.79 12.20 -2.72
C SER A 131 -6.68 12.45 -4.22
N GLU A 132 -5.67 13.22 -4.61
CA GLU A 132 -5.40 13.61 -5.99
C GLU A 132 -4.77 12.45 -6.77
N ALA A 133 -3.80 11.76 -6.17
CA ALA A 133 -3.16 10.59 -6.77
C ALA A 133 -3.97 9.29 -6.59
N ALA A 134 -4.83 9.20 -5.58
CA ALA A 134 -5.50 7.97 -5.18
C ALA A 134 -6.38 7.34 -6.29
N VAL A 135 -6.26 6.02 -6.43
CA VAL A 135 -7.18 5.18 -7.18
C VAL A 135 -7.94 4.26 -6.22
N GLU A 136 -9.20 4.01 -6.53
CA GLU A 136 -10.00 2.98 -5.85
C GLU A 136 -9.65 1.63 -6.46
N PHE A 137 -9.34 0.65 -5.62
CA PHE A 137 -9.05 -0.71 -5.99
C PHE A 137 -10.11 -1.64 -5.39
N ASP A 138 -10.83 -2.32 -6.27
CA ASP A 138 -11.72 -3.43 -5.95
C ASP A 138 -11.17 -4.72 -6.57
N ALA A 139 -11.71 -5.88 -6.15
CA ALA A 139 -11.30 -7.19 -6.67
C ALA A 139 -11.31 -7.22 -8.22
N GLY A 140 -10.15 -7.46 -8.83
CA GLY A 140 -9.98 -7.54 -10.29
C GLY A 140 -9.96 -6.20 -11.02
N ALA A 141 -9.88 -5.06 -10.32
CA ALA A 141 -9.79 -3.75 -10.94
C ALA A 141 -8.40 -3.54 -11.58
N MET A 142 -8.39 -3.04 -12.81
CA MET A 142 -7.17 -2.53 -13.45
C MET A 142 -7.00 -1.06 -13.08
N VAL A 143 -5.81 -0.70 -12.64
CA VAL A 143 -5.47 0.72 -12.45
C VAL A 143 -5.31 1.36 -13.83
N SER A 144 -5.80 2.60 -13.98
CA SER A 144 -5.59 3.34 -15.23
C SER A 144 -4.10 3.45 -15.54
N PRO A 145 -3.70 3.40 -16.82
CA PRO A 145 -2.29 3.48 -17.17
C PRO A 145 -1.60 4.70 -16.55
N MET A 146 -0.46 4.47 -15.91
CA MET A 146 0.41 5.50 -15.37
C MET A 146 1.42 5.90 -16.44
N THR A 147 1.23 7.09 -17.00
CA THR A 147 2.12 7.62 -18.03
C THR A 147 3.32 8.30 -17.41
N MET A 148 4.51 7.85 -17.77
CA MET A 148 5.77 8.42 -17.30
C MET A 148 5.98 9.83 -17.84
N ILE A 149 6.45 10.71 -16.97
CA ILE A 149 6.81 12.10 -17.25
C ILE A 149 8.32 12.22 -17.12
N TYR A 150 8.96 12.86 -18.11
CA TYR A 150 10.38 13.16 -18.13
C TYR A 150 10.59 14.63 -18.47
N TYR A 151 11.56 15.26 -17.82
CA TYR A 151 12.00 16.61 -18.16
C TYR A 151 13.32 16.53 -18.92
N ASN A 152 13.18 16.26 -20.23
CA ASN A 152 14.23 16.21 -21.26
C ASN A 152 15.12 14.96 -21.28
#